data_AF-A0A520AM70-F1
#
_entry.id   AF-A0A520AM70-F1
#
_cell.length_a   1.000
_cell.length_b   1.000
_cell.length_c   1.000
_cell.angle_alpha   90.00
_cell.angle_beta   90.00
_cell.angle_gamma   90.00
#
_symmetry.space_group_name_H-M   'P 1'
#
loop_
_entity.id
_entity.type
_entity.pdbx_description
1 polymer ?
#
loop_
_entity_poly.entity_id
_entity_poly.type
_entity_poly.pdbx_seq_one_letter_code
_entity_poly.pdbx_strand_id
1 'polypeptide(L)'
;MKVFKIFCVLLFSAVCVDAQVQLPIEPVYQNTYQKGTRSVSGKPGKNYWQNSSKYDLKVDFNPVSRLLKGKVNVVYTNNSPDTLKEIWFKLYPNLYKKGSVRRSKISESDLGEGVKIEKLVASGKALNDFKIDGTNMTVAVP
;
A
#
# COMPACT_ATOMS: atom_id res chain seq x y z
N MET A 1 6.01 25.07 -60.13
CA MET A 1 5.28 25.57 -58.93
C MET A 1 4.75 24.47 -58.00
N LYS A 2 4.22 23.33 -58.48
CA LYS A 2 3.68 22.27 -57.60
C LYS A 2 4.75 21.57 -56.73
N VAL A 3 5.93 21.29 -57.29
CA VAL A 3 7.05 20.62 -56.58
C VAL A 3 7.60 21.46 -55.42
N PHE A 4 7.74 22.77 -55.62
CA PHE A 4 8.17 23.71 -54.58
C PHE A 4 7.19 23.77 -53.40
N LYS A 5 5.87 23.70 -53.68
CA LYS A 5 4.84 23.66 -52.63
C LYS A 5 4.88 22.36 -51.82
N ILE A 6 5.12 21.22 -52.48
CA ILE A 6 5.27 19.92 -51.80
C ILE A 6 6.52 19.91 -50.90
N PHE A 7 7.62 20.46 -51.40
CA PHE A 7 8.86 20.59 -50.63
C PHE A 7 8.69 21.49 -49.39
N CYS A 8 8.00 22.62 -49.52
CA CYS A 8 7.67 23.48 -48.37
C CYS A 8 6.76 22.78 -47.35
N VAL A 9 5.77 21.98 -47.78
CA VAL A 9 4.89 21.24 -46.86
C VAL A 9 5.66 20.14 -46.12
N LEU A 10 6.59 19.44 -46.78
CA LEU A 10 7.46 18.45 -46.14
C LEU A 10 8.46 19.10 -45.16
N LEU A 11 9.02 20.26 -45.51
CA LEU A 11 9.89 21.01 -44.59
C LEU A 11 9.12 21.50 -43.35
N PHE A 12 7.90 22.01 -43.54
CA PHE A 12 7.11 22.53 -42.43
C PHE A 12 6.64 21.43 -41.48
N SER A 13 6.33 20.24 -42.01
CA SER A 13 5.95 19.08 -41.19
C SER A 13 7.13 18.49 -40.40
N ALA A 14 8.37 18.56 -40.90
CA ALA A 14 9.56 18.15 -40.16
C ALA A 14 9.81 19.03 -38.92
N VAL A 15 9.60 20.35 -39.02
CA VAL A 15 9.81 21.30 -37.91
C VAL A 15 8.77 21.14 -36.79
N CYS A 16 7.57 20.65 -37.11
CA CYS A 16 6.54 20.40 -36.10
C CYS A 16 6.78 19.13 -35.25
N VAL A 17 7.62 18.19 -35.70
CA VAL A 17 7.90 16.93 -34.95
C VAL A 17 8.76 17.20 -33.71
N ASP A 18 9.65 18.20 -33.76
CA ASP A 18 10.55 18.57 -32.65
C ASP A 18 9.93 19.61 -31.67
N ALA A 19 8.63 19.93 -31.81
CA ALA A 19 7.97 20.96 -31.00
C ALA A 19 7.44 20.45 -29.65
N GLN A 20 7.50 19.15 -29.36
CA GLN A 20 7.12 18.63 -28.05
C GLN A 20 8.23 18.87 -27.02
N VAL A 21 8.04 19.91 -26.20
CA VAL A 21 8.87 20.15 -25.02
C VAL A 21 8.67 19.00 -24.04
N GLN A 22 9.68 18.15 -23.87
CA GLN A 22 9.66 17.15 -22.81
C GLN A 22 9.76 17.87 -21.47
N LEU A 23 8.71 17.73 -20.64
CA LEU A 23 8.75 18.28 -19.29
C LEU A 23 9.92 17.66 -18.51
N PRO A 24 10.66 18.45 -17.72
CA PRO A 24 11.73 17.93 -16.88
C PRO A 24 11.21 16.81 -15.98
N ILE A 25 11.91 15.67 -15.98
CA ILE A 25 11.60 14.52 -15.14
C ILE A 25 12.53 14.56 -13.94
N GLU A 26 11.97 14.58 -12.74
CA GLU A 26 12.72 14.51 -11.49
C GLU A 26 13.67 13.28 -11.48
N PRO A 27 14.95 13.42 -11.08
CA PRO A 27 15.93 12.33 -11.02
C PRO A 27 15.44 11.05 -10.33
N VAL A 28 14.57 11.18 -9.31
CA VAL A 28 13.95 10.02 -8.64
C VAL A 28 13.21 9.13 -9.63
N TYR A 29 12.44 9.72 -10.55
CA TYR A 29 11.72 8.95 -11.57
C TYR A 29 12.63 8.41 -12.65
N GLN A 30 13.67 9.16 -13.04
CA GLN A 30 14.68 8.66 -13.98
C GLN A 30 15.32 7.36 -13.47
N ASN A 31 15.67 7.31 -12.18
CA ASN A 31 16.20 6.12 -11.54
C ASN A 31 15.19 4.95 -11.57
N THR A 32 13.89 5.21 -11.39
CA THR A 32 12.87 4.14 -11.48
C THR A 32 12.72 3.57 -12.90
N TYR A 33 12.94 4.39 -13.93
CA TYR A 33 12.93 3.94 -15.33
C TYR A 33 14.16 3.10 -15.64
N GLN A 34 15.34 3.54 -15.22
CA GLN A 34 16.59 2.79 -15.36
C GLN A 34 16.54 1.44 -14.64
N LYS A 35 15.98 1.44 -13.41
CA LYS A 35 15.74 0.20 -12.64
C LYS A 35 14.62 -0.67 -13.21
N GLY A 36 13.87 -0.18 -14.20
CA GLY A 36 12.76 -0.91 -14.82
C GLY A 36 11.59 -1.19 -13.88
N THR A 37 11.47 -0.48 -12.75
CA THR A 37 10.34 -0.62 -11.82
C THR A 37 9.14 0.23 -12.25
N ARG A 38 9.37 1.24 -13.10
CA ARG A 38 8.34 2.08 -13.71
C ARG A 38 8.63 2.26 -15.20
N SER A 39 7.59 2.43 -16.01
CA SER A 39 7.73 2.86 -17.41
C SER A 39 7.48 4.36 -17.56
N VAL A 40 7.96 4.96 -18.65
CA VAL A 40 7.68 6.38 -18.99
C VAL A 40 6.19 6.67 -19.16
N SER A 41 5.39 5.65 -19.48
CA SER A 41 3.93 5.73 -19.58
C SER A 41 3.21 5.70 -18.22
N GLY A 42 3.95 5.59 -17.11
CA GLY A 42 3.41 5.47 -15.76
C GLY A 42 2.99 4.05 -15.35
N LYS A 43 2.93 3.11 -16.30
CA LYS A 43 2.65 1.69 -16.02
C LYS A 43 3.80 1.03 -15.23
N PRO A 44 3.52 -0.01 -14.44
CA PRO A 44 4.52 -0.93 -13.91
C PRO A 44 5.55 -1.32 -14.96
N GLY A 45 6.84 -1.24 -14.61
CA GLY A 45 7.91 -1.73 -15.47
C GLY A 45 8.14 -3.24 -15.30
N LYS A 46 9.04 -3.82 -16.10
CA LYS A 46 9.37 -5.26 -16.07
C LYS A 46 9.86 -5.78 -14.71
N ASN A 47 10.48 -4.92 -13.91
CA ASN A 47 11.03 -5.24 -12.58
C ASN A 47 10.11 -4.75 -11.44
N TYR A 48 8.88 -4.36 -11.77
CA TYR A 48 7.89 -3.98 -10.78
C TYR A 48 7.45 -5.21 -9.96
N TRP A 49 7.32 -5.04 -8.64
CA TRP A 49 6.92 -6.09 -7.72
C TRP A 49 5.69 -5.66 -6.92
N GLN A 50 4.93 -6.63 -6.43
CA GLN A 50 3.80 -6.42 -5.54
C GLN A 50 3.82 -7.45 -4.43
N ASN A 51 3.67 -7.01 -3.19
CA ASN A 51 3.45 -7.92 -2.08
C ASN A 51 1.97 -8.34 -2.03
N SER A 52 1.71 -9.48 -1.43
CA SER A 52 0.34 -9.98 -1.25
C SER A 52 0.15 -10.57 0.12
N SER A 53 -1.10 -10.58 0.59
CA SER A 53 -1.50 -11.23 1.82
C SER A 53 -2.74 -12.06 1.56
N LYS A 54 -2.73 -13.29 2.07
CA LYS A 54 -3.90 -14.18 2.08
C LYS A 54 -4.37 -14.31 3.52
N TYR A 55 -5.68 -14.18 3.71
CA TYR A 55 -6.31 -14.28 5.02
C TYR A 55 -7.31 -15.42 5.04
N ASP A 56 -7.25 -16.24 6.08
CA ASP A 56 -8.29 -17.18 6.46
C ASP A 56 -8.82 -16.76 7.84
N LEU A 57 -10.10 -16.35 7.87
CA LEU A 57 -10.75 -15.78 9.05
C LEU A 57 -11.86 -16.69 9.52
N LYS A 58 -11.79 -17.10 10.79
CA LYS A 58 -12.88 -17.78 11.49
C LYS A 58 -13.38 -16.86 12.59
N VAL A 59 -14.55 -16.27 12.36
CA VAL A 59 -15.11 -15.20 13.20
C VAL A 59 -16.45 -15.61 13.80
N ASP A 60 -16.70 -15.13 15.00
CA ASP A 60 -17.94 -15.25 15.74
C ASP A 60 -18.38 -13.84 16.18
N PHE A 61 -19.59 -13.46 15.81
CA PHE A 61 -20.17 -12.15 16.14
C PHE A 61 -21.42 -12.33 16.97
N ASN A 62 -21.41 -11.77 18.19
CA ASN A 62 -22.58 -11.71 19.05
C ASN A 62 -23.24 -10.32 18.91
N PRO A 63 -24.45 -10.21 18.33
CA PRO A 63 -25.12 -8.93 18.13
C PRO A 63 -25.63 -8.29 19.43
N VAL A 64 -25.94 -9.09 20.46
CA VAL A 64 -26.42 -8.60 21.77
C VAL A 64 -25.30 -7.90 22.51
N SER A 65 -24.14 -8.55 22.61
CA SER A 65 -22.96 -7.98 23.28
C SER A 65 -22.12 -7.10 22.36
N ARG A 66 -22.39 -7.10 21.05
CA ARG A 66 -21.59 -6.47 19.98
C ARG A 66 -20.13 -6.91 19.98
N LEU A 67 -19.87 -8.15 20.40
CA LEU A 67 -18.51 -8.70 20.46
C LEU A 67 -18.20 -9.47 19.18
N LEU A 68 -17.10 -9.10 18.51
CA LEU A 68 -16.50 -9.85 17.41
C LEU A 68 -15.22 -10.51 17.92
N LYS A 69 -15.14 -11.83 17.86
CA LYS A 69 -13.94 -12.61 18.22
C LYS A 69 -13.63 -13.63 17.14
N GLY A 70 -12.39 -14.10 17.08
CA GLY A 70 -12.03 -15.07 16.07
C GLY A 70 -10.55 -15.38 15.99
N LYS A 71 -10.22 -16.24 15.02
CA LYS A 71 -8.85 -16.61 14.65
C LYS A 71 -8.60 -16.15 13.22
N VAL A 72 -7.42 -15.61 12.99
CA VAL A 72 -6.99 -15.14 11.67
C VAL A 72 -5.64 -15.80 11.35
N ASN A 73 -5.60 -16.54 10.25
CA ASN A 73 -4.35 -17.01 9.66
C ASN A 73 -3.97 -16.05 8.52
N VAL A 74 -2.75 -15.53 8.55
CA VAL A 74 -2.25 -14.60 7.54
C VAL A 74 -1.00 -15.20 6.89
N VAL A 75 -1.03 -15.34 5.57
CA VAL A 75 0.16 -15.67 4.78
C VAL A 75 0.57 -14.42 4.00
N TYR A 76 1.68 -13.81 4.40
CA TYR A 76 2.25 -12.65 3.72
C TYR A 76 3.34 -13.10 2.75
N THR A 77 3.29 -12.62 1.50
CA THR A 77 4.32 -12.85 0.48
C THR A 77 5.05 -11.54 0.19
N ASN A 78 6.34 -11.48 0.54
CA ASN A 78 7.22 -10.37 0.19
C ASN A 78 7.92 -10.67 -1.14
N ASN A 79 7.48 -10.01 -2.20
CA ASN A 79 8.13 -10.03 -3.52
C ASN A 79 9.08 -8.84 -3.71
N SER A 80 9.22 -7.96 -2.71
CA SER A 80 10.22 -6.90 -2.71
C SER A 80 11.63 -7.48 -2.76
N PRO A 81 12.59 -6.83 -3.44
CA PRO A 81 14.01 -7.15 -3.31
C PRO A 81 14.56 -6.87 -1.91
N ASP A 82 13.85 -6.09 -1.10
CA ASP A 82 14.28 -5.71 0.25
C ASP A 82 13.83 -6.74 1.30
N THR A 83 14.66 -6.90 2.34
CA THR A 83 14.33 -7.76 3.48
C THR A 83 13.26 -7.11 4.35
N LEU A 84 12.12 -7.78 4.51
CA LEU A 84 11.06 -7.35 5.43
C LEU A 84 11.48 -7.59 6.89
N LYS A 85 11.48 -6.52 7.71
CA LYS A 85 11.83 -6.59 9.13
C LYS A 85 10.63 -6.58 10.06
N GLU A 86 9.53 -5.97 9.62
CA GLU A 86 8.31 -5.84 10.41
C GLU A 86 7.07 -5.98 9.53
N ILE A 87 6.00 -6.52 10.09
CA ILE A 87 4.67 -6.51 9.50
C ILE A 87 3.79 -5.56 10.31
N TRP A 88 3.10 -4.69 9.58
CA TRP A 88 2.16 -3.72 10.15
C TRP A 88 0.72 -4.20 9.92
N PHE A 89 -0.03 -4.34 11.01
CA PHE A 89 -1.44 -4.66 10.98
C PHE A 89 -2.27 -3.43 11.30
N LYS A 90 -3.34 -3.22 10.53
CA LYS A 90 -4.32 -2.16 10.80
C LYS A 90 -5.46 -2.71 11.64
N LEU A 91 -5.49 -2.30 12.90
CA LEU A 91 -6.55 -2.56 13.86
C LEU A 91 -7.58 -1.44 13.79
N TYR A 92 -8.29 -1.30 12.66
CA TYR A 92 -9.30 -0.27 12.47
C TYR A 92 -10.35 -0.17 13.58
N PRO A 93 -10.81 -1.26 14.25
CA PRO A 93 -11.73 -1.16 15.38
C PRO A 93 -11.18 -0.33 16.55
N ASN A 94 -9.85 -0.18 16.69
CA ASN A 94 -9.27 0.71 17.69
C ASN A 94 -9.58 2.19 17.44
N LEU A 95 -10.09 2.56 16.26
CA LEU A 95 -10.65 3.89 16.05
C LEU A 95 -11.79 4.17 17.05
N TYR A 96 -12.49 3.14 17.54
CA TYR A 96 -13.59 3.22 18.51
C TYR A 96 -13.13 2.95 19.95
N LYS A 97 -11.85 2.66 20.20
CA LYS A 97 -11.33 2.38 21.55
C LYS A 97 -11.40 3.63 22.43
N LYS A 98 -11.84 3.52 23.68
CA LYS A 98 -11.83 4.65 24.63
C LYS A 98 -10.44 5.29 24.73
N GLY A 99 -10.38 6.62 24.71
CA GLY A 99 -9.14 7.38 24.82
C GLY A 99 -8.31 7.50 23.53
N SER A 100 -8.69 6.88 22.40
CA SER A 100 -7.93 7.06 21.15
C SER A 100 -8.10 8.46 20.58
N VAL A 101 -6.97 9.11 20.26
CA VAL A 101 -6.90 10.42 19.60
C VAL A 101 -7.54 10.33 18.22
N ARG A 102 -8.51 11.21 17.95
CA ARG A 102 -9.24 11.26 16.69
C ARG A 102 -9.83 12.66 16.48
N ARG A 103 -10.05 13.05 15.22
CA ARG A 103 -10.63 14.35 14.87
C ARG A 103 -12.14 14.43 15.16
N SER A 104 -12.85 13.34 14.89
CA SER A 104 -14.32 13.31 14.97
C SER A 104 -14.79 12.74 16.31
N LYS A 105 -15.85 13.31 16.88
CA LYS A 105 -16.53 12.72 18.03
C LYS A 105 -17.21 11.40 17.61
N ILE A 106 -17.20 10.42 18.50
CA ILE A 106 -17.91 9.15 18.36
C ILE A 106 -18.90 9.07 19.53
N SER A 107 -20.09 8.51 19.28
CA SER A 107 -21.10 8.29 20.33
C SER A 107 -20.51 7.45 21.45
N GLU A 108 -20.80 7.79 22.71
CA GLU A 108 -20.33 7.02 23.86
C GLU A 108 -20.77 5.55 23.78
N SER A 109 -21.96 5.30 23.22
CA SER A 109 -22.50 3.96 23.02
C SER A 109 -21.70 3.11 22.02
N ASP A 110 -20.88 3.72 21.17
CA ASP A 110 -20.02 3.04 20.18
C ASP A 110 -18.57 2.88 20.69
N LEU A 111 -18.24 3.46 21.86
CA LEU A 111 -16.90 3.35 22.42
C LEU A 111 -16.68 1.98 23.07
N GLY A 112 -15.60 1.32 22.69
CA GLY A 112 -15.21 0.00 23.19
C GLY A 112 -13.81 -0.02 23.83
N GLU A 113 -13.35 -1.22 24.17
CA GLU A 113 -11.99 -1.44 24.69
C GLU A 113 -10.94 -1.59 23.58
N GLY A 114 -11.39 -1.71 22.33
CA GLY A 114 -10.55 -1.99 21.17
C GLY A 114 -10.28 -3.48 20.97
N VAL A 115 -9.37 -3.76 20.05
CA VAL A 115 -8.90 -5.11 19.72
C VAL A 115 -7.98 -5.61 20.83
N LYS A 116 -8.26 -6.83 21.32
CA LYS A 116 -7.38 -7.59 22.20
C LYS A 116 -6.76 -8.73 21.41
N ILE A 117 -5.45 -8.85 21.47
CA ILE A 117 -4.71 -9.96 20.86
C ILE A 117 -4.42 -10.99 21.95
N GLU A 118 -5.14 -12.11 21.93
CA GLU A 118 -4.98 -13.17 22.94
C GLU A 118 -3.71 -13.99 22.69
N LYS A 119 -3.40 -14.25 21.41
CA LYS A 119 -2.24 -15.05 21.00
C LYS A 119 -1.80 -14.64 19.60
N LEU A 120 -0.50 -14.46 19.43
CA LEU A 120 0.14 -14.25 18.14
C LEU A 120 1.26 -15.28 17.96
N VAL A 121 1.30 -15.94 16.80
CA VAL A 121 2.33 -16.92 16.45
C VAL A 121 2.83 -16.60 15.06
N ALA A 122 4.14 -16.55 14.88
CA ALA A 122 4.79 -16.42 13.59
C ALA A 122 5.91 -17.45 13.49
N SER A 123 6.04 -18.13 12.35
CA SER A 123 7.07 -19.16 12.11
C SER A 123 7.15 -20.23 13.21
N GLY A 124 6.01 -20.61 13.80
CA GLY A 124 5.93 -21.59 14.90
C GLY A 124 6.30 -21.06 16.29
N LYS A 125 6.74 -19.80 16.41
CA LYS A 125 7.11 -19.15 17.67
C LYS A 125 5.99 -18.23 18.15
N ALA A 126 5.63 -18.35 19.43
CA ALA A 126 4.74 -17.39 20.07
C ALA A 126 5.44 -16.04 20.20
N LEU A 127 4.77 -14.97 19.76
CA LEU A 127 5.28 -13.60 19.82
C LEU A 127 4.53 -12.82 20.89
N ASN A 128 5.29 -12.15 21.76
CA ASN A 128 4.76 -11.31 22.85
C ASN A 128 5.22 -9.84 22.73
N ASP A 129 6.10 -9.53 21.79
CA ASP A 129 6.77 -8.23 21.63
C ASP A 129 6.11 -7.33 20.57
N PHE A 130 4.80 -7.45 20.38
CA PHE A 130 4.07 -6.56 19.48
C PHE A 130 3.65 -5.27 20.20
N LYS A 131 3.72 -4.14 19.50
CA LYS A 131 3.26 -2.84 20.01
C LYS A 131 1.97 -2.45 19.31
N ILE A 132 0.95 -2.08 20.08
CA ILE A 132 -0.28 -1.47 19.55
C ILE A 132 -0.26 0.03 19.88
N ASP A 133 -0.29 0.85 18.84
CA ASP A 133 -0.42 2.30 18.92
C ASP A 133 -1.60 2.78 18.07
N GLY A 134 -2.69 3.14 18.75
CA GLY A 134 -3.96 3.47 18.11
C GLY A 134 -4.44 2.32 17.21
N THR A 135 -4.55 2.58 15.91
CA THR A 135 -4.97 1.59 14.89
C THR A 135 -3.80 0.83 14.28
N ASN A 136 -2.57 1.07 14.70
CA ASN A 136 -1.39 0.38 14.20
C ASN A 136 -0.96 -0.69 15.19
N MET A 137 -0.62 -1.87 14.68
CA MET A 137 0.11 -2.89 15.40
C MET A 137 1.34 -3.29 14.60
N THR A 138 2.52 -3.25 15.22
CA THR A 138 3.78 -3.68 14.63
C THR A 138 4.22 -5.01 15.19
N VAL A 139 4.71 -5.89 14.32
CA VAL A 139 5.19 -7.23 14.66
C VAL A 139 6.52 -7.44 13.95
N ALA A 140 7.58 -7.75 14.69
CA ALA A 140 8.87 -8.12 14.11
C ALA A 140 8.75 -9.44 13.35
N VAL A 141 9.37 -9.51 12.18
CA VAL A 141 9.48 -10.77 11.44
C VAL A 141 10.57 -11.61 12.14
N PRO A 142 10.24 -12.82 12.63
CA PRO A 142 11.16 -13.68 13.37
C PRO A 142 12.24 -14.31 12.49
#